data_AF-A0A9D4B976-F1
#
_entry.id   AF-A0A9D4B976-F1
#
_cell.length_a   1.000
_cell.length_b   1.000
_cell.length_c   1.000
_cell.angle_alpha   90.00
_cell.angle_beta   90.00
_cell.angle_gamma   90.00
#
_symmetry.space_group_name_H-M   'P 1'
#
loop_
_entity.id
_entity.type
_entity.pdbx_description
1 polymer ?
#
loop_
_entity_poly.entity_id
_entity_poly.type
_entity_poly.pdbx_seq_one_letter_code
_entity_poly.pdbx_strand_id
1 'polypeptide(L)'
;MKVFSKGGANSSKTSKKIQEEINKEVDEKVNVLRTISFVTTKVLSVSLFIIFIQSFLYVKSYLAKDGYDNVYITKGFRSFDAEQERLGQTSLLPLKKSEQTKYVDTRSWKLNTFELTYCTTGLAQVFLHFIFCVTVVLFDYVLFYILNLVRIHGSLELGIRSNGTITIVVHGNGPVADFYRVIFQGLDNNEGFSSNLHFSRCLPSPNIPYALNIPVFLALYLVAIGVVCLRGYGMRLRRKISAYYYPEQENARIAFLHKTIQNSRAGVQRFLRQHVRSTHKECTIKDQLRFSKWLRSKCQCLEKVLPNRNQRKCMSCGQTDTESGSSLKNCTEEKAGETCKAMYCVDCNAALAGVCPLCCDNDVALKE
;
A
#
# COMPACT_ATOMS: atom_id res chain seq x y z
N MET A 1 68.35 22.63 -13.33
CA MET A 1 67.26 23.11 -12.44
C MET A 1 66.17 22.06 -12.42
N LYS A 2 65.97 21.43 -11.24
CA LYS A 2 64.93 20.46 -10.85
C LYS A 2 64.43 19.44 -11.90
N VAL A 3 64.91 18.20 -11.76
CA VAL A 3 64.19 17.00 -12.20
C VAL A 3 63.80 16.20 -10.96
N PHE A 4 62.53 15.79 -10.95
CA PHE A 4 61.81 15.14 -9.87
C PHE A 4 62.48 13.86 -9.37
N SER A 5 62.70 13.78 -8.05
CA SER A 5 62.84 12.50 -7.34
C SER A 5 61.63 12.34 -6.42
N LYS A 6 60.68 11.50 -6.84
CA LYS A 6 59.66 10.89 -5.99
C LYS A 6 59.77 9.37 -6.15
N GLY A 7 60.86 8.83 -5.61
CA GLY A 7 61.01 7.40 -5.36
C GLY A 7 60.53 7.09 -3.94
N GLY A 8 59.23 6.86 -3.78
CA GLY A 8 58.61 6.43 -2.52
C GLY A 8 57.99 5.05 -2.67
N ALA A 9 58.77 4.05 -3.10
CA ALA A 9 58.36 2.66 -3.15
C ALA A 9 59.24 1.84 -2.19
N ASN A 10 58.96 1.96 -0.89
CA ASN A 10 59.41 1.04 0.14
C ASN A 10 58.34 1.01 1.24
N SER A 11 57.37 0.10 1.10
CA SER A 11 56.51 -0.24 2.23
C SER A 11 56.08 -1.69 2.12
N SER A 12 56.96 -2.59 2.57
CA SER A 12 56.48 -3.86 3.12
C SER A 12 55.79 -3.51 4.45
N LYS A 13 54.46 -3.32 4.41
CA LYS A 13 53.69 -3.10 5.64
C LYS A 13 53.83 -4.36 6.50
N THR A 14 54.36 -4.23 7.71
CA THR A 14 54.43 -5.32 8.69
C THR A 14 53.02 -5.89 8.92
N SER A 15 52.86 -7.22 8.93
CA SER A 15 51.55 -7.89 9.06
C SER A 15 50.70 -7.40 10.25
N LYS A 16 51.35 -6.92 11.32
CA LYS A 16 50.68 -6.28 12.47
C LYS A 16 49.95 -4.99 12.12
N LYS A 17 50.54 -4.12 11.29
CA LYS A 17 49.88 -2.89 10.82
C LYS A 17 48.69 -3.18 9.92
N ILE A 18 48.76 -4.25 9.12
CA ILE A 18 47.65 -4.68 8.26
C ILE A 18 46.47 -5.18 9.12
N GLN A 19 46.73 -5.98 10.15
CA GLN A 19 45.68 -6.43 11.07
C GLN A 19 45.05 -5.27 11.85
N GLU A 20 45.84 -4.28 12.28
CA GLU A 20 45.35 -3.11 13.00
C GLU A 20 44.50 -2.20 12.09
N GLU A 21 44.89 -2.02 10.83
CA GLU A 21 44.07 -1.33 9.81
C GLU A 21 42.73 -2.06 9.57
N ILE A 22 42.74 -3.39 9.41
CA ILE A 22 41.52 -4.19 9.19
C ILE A 22 40.60 -4.14 10.41
N ASN A 23 41.13 -4.33 11.61
CA ASN A 23 40.33 -4.30 12.85
C ASN A 23 39.69 -2.92 13.05
N LYS A 24 40.42 -1.85 12.75
CA LYS A 24 39.87 -0.49 12.80
C LYS A 24 38.73 -0.28 11.80
N GLU A 25 38.88 -0.80 10.58
CA GLU A 25 37.81 -0.73 9.57
C GLU A 25 36.58 -1.55 9.98
N VAL A 26 36.78 -2.76 10.54
CA VAL A 26 35.71 -3.60 11.06
C VAL A 26 34.99 -2.92 12.23
N ASP A 27 35.74 -2.35 13.18
CA ASP A 27 35.16 -1.64 14.33
C ASP A 27 34.34 -0.42 13.90
N GLU A 28 34.77 0.29 12.87
CA GLU A 28 34.01 1.40 12.30
C GLU A 28 32.66 0.92 11.74
N LYS A 29 32.65 -0.17 10.95
CA LYS A 29 31.41 -0.76 10.41
C LYS A 29 30.51 -1.32 11.52
N VAL A 30 31.09 -1.99 12.52
CA VAL A 30 30.35 -2.55 13.66
C VAL A 30 29.72 -1.44 14.51
N ASN A 31 30.41 -0.32 14.69
CA ASN A 31 29.87 0.82 15.44
C ASN A 31 28.66 1.46 14.73
N VAL A 32 28.67 1.51 13.39
CA VAL A 32 27.50 1.94 12.60
C VAL A 32 26.32 0.99 12.85
N LEU A 33 26.53 -0.33 12.78
CA LEU A 33 25.47 -1.32 13.04
C LEU A 33 24.93 -1.23 14.47
N ARG A 34 25.82 -1.02 15.46
CA ARG A 34 25.43 -0.81 16.86
C ARG A 34 24.59 0.44 17.03
N THR A 35 24.96 1.53 16.36
CA THR A 35 24.21 2.78 16.37
C THR A 35 22.83 2.60 15.76
N ILE A 36 22.72 1.91 14.61
CA ILE A 36 21.42 1.58 13.98
C ILE A 36 20.57 0.76 14.94
N SER A 37 21.12 -0.30 15.53
CA SER A 37 20.41 -1.16 16.48
C SER A 37 19.91 -0.38 17.70
N PHE A 38 20.73 0.53 18.24
CA PHE A 38 20.34 1.38 19.36
C PHE A 38 19.18 2.31 18.97
N VAL A 39 19.27 2.99 17.83
CA VAL A 39 18.21 3.87 17.32
C VAL A 39 16.92 3.08 17.10
N THR A 40 16.96 1.93 16.42
CA THR A 40 15.80 1.07 16.19
C THR A 40 15.15 0.64 17.51
N THR A 41 15.94 0.26 18.51
CA THR A 41 15.42 -0.13 19.84
C THR A 41 14.70 1.03 20.52
N LYS A 42 15.26 2.25 20.44
CA LYS A 42 14.62 3.46 21.01
C LYS A 42 13.33 3.82 20.26
N VAL A 43 13.33 3.75 18.94
CA VAL A 43 12.12 3.98 18.13
C VAL A 43 11.01 2.97 18.47
N LEU A 44 11.36 1.69 18.63
CA LEU A 44 10.41 0.65 19.05
C LEU A 44 9.84 0.95 20.44
N SER A 45 10.68 1.38 21.38
CA SER A 45 10.24 1.76 22.73
C SER A 45 9.27 2.95 22.70
N VAL A 46 9.59 4.00 21.92
CA VAL A 46 8.70 5.17 21.75
C VAL A 46 7.39 4.78 21.08
N SER A 47 7.41 3.84 20.13
CA SER A 47 6.21 3.35 19.45
C SER A 47 5.21 2.72 20.42
N LEU A 48 5.67 2.05 21.49
CA LEU A 48 4.78 1.53 22.54
C LEU A 48 4.02 2.66 23.24
N PHE A 49 4.72 3.74 23.62
CA PHE A 49 4.06 4.91 24.22
C PHE A 49 3.06 5.57 23.28
N ILE A 50 3.37 5.64 21.98
CA ILE A 50 2.45 6.18 20.96
C ILE A 50 1.16 5.35 20.91
N ILE A 51 1.22 4.02 21.04
CA ILE A 51 0.02 3.16 21.05
C ILE A 51 -0.90 3.51 22.23
N PHE A 52 -0.34 3.76 23.42
CA PHE A 52 -1.14 4.18 24.58
C PHE A 52 -1.81 5.53 24.36
N ILE A 53 -1.07 6.51 23.81
CA ILE A 53 -1.61 7.84 23.48
C ILE A 53 -2.74 7.70 22.44
N GLN A 54 -2.53 6.91 21.39
CA GLN A 54 -3.55 6.66 20.36
C GLN A 54 -4.80 6.00 20.94
N SER A 55 -4.64 5.05 21.87
CA SER A 55 -5.75 4.40 22.57
C SER A 55 -6.56 5.41 23.39
N PHE A 56 -5.88 6.25 24.18
CA PHE A 56 -6.53 7.30 24.96
C PHE A 56 -7.28 8.31 24.07
N LEU A 57 -6.63 8.79 23.00
CA LEU A 57 -7.24 9.71 22.05
C LEU A 57 -8.44 9.08 21.32
N TYR A 58 -8.38 7.77 21.04
CA TYR A 58 -9.51 7.04 20.48
C TYR A 58 -10.69 7.05 21.43
N VAL A 59 -10.50 6.66 22.70
CA VAL A 59 -11.58 6.63 23.70
C VAL A 59 -12.14 8.04 23.92
N LYS A 60 -11.29 9.05 24.02
CA LYS A 60 -11.73 10.45 24.12
C LYS A 60 -12.61 10.86 22.93
N SER A 61 -12.19 10.53 21.71
CA SER A 61 -12.96 10.86 20.49
C SER A 61 -14.26 10.04 20.40
N TYR A 62 -14.22 8.80 20.87
CA TYR A 62 -15.36 7.88 20.93
C TYR A 62 -16.47 8.41 21.82
N LEU A 63 -16.11 8.99 22.96
CA LEU A 63 -17.04 9.59 23.93
C LEU A 63 -17.49 11.00 23.52
N ALA A 64 -16.62 11.77 22.86
CA ALA A 64 -16.94 13.16 22.52
C ALA A 64 -17.76 13.33 21.23
N LYS A 65 -17.70 12.38 20.29
CA LYS A 65 -18.29 12.52 18.95
C LYS A 65 -19.06 11.26 18.55
N ASP A 66 -20.37 11.38 18.39
CA ASP A 66 -21.22 10.23 18.03
C ASP A 66 -20.97 9.70 16.62
N GLY A 67 -20.50 10.55 15.70
CA GLY A 67 -20.16 10.17 14.33
C GLY A 67 -18.76 9.55 14.17
N TYR A 68 -17.92 9.57 15.19
CA TYR A 68 -16.53 9.12 15.07
C TYR A 68 -16.44 7.59 15.04
N ASP A 69 -15.93 7.00 13.96
CA ASP A 69 -15.82 5.53 13.79
C ASP A 69 -17.19 4.81 13.93
N ASN A 70 -18.27 5.50 13.54
CA ASN A 70 -19.65 5.01 13.65
C ASN A 70 -20.18 4.51 12.30
N VAL A 71 -19.52 3.48 11.75
CA VAL A 71 -19.84 2.89 10.44
C VAL A 71 -20.35 1.45 10.54
N TYR A 72 -20.47 0.91 11.75
CA TYR A 72 -20.75 -0.50 11.97
C TYR A 72 -22.22 -0.75 12.27
N ILE A 73 -22.81 -1.71 11.57
CA ILE A 73 -24.14 -2.23 11.88
C ILE A 73 -23.98 -3.34 12.92
N THR A 74 -24.25 -3.00 14.18
CA THR A 74 -24.17 -3.90 15.32
C THR A 74 -25.48 -4.67 15.55
N LYS A 75 -25.48 -5.65 16.45
CA LYS A 75 -26.72 -6.30 16.91
C LYS A 75 -27.67 -5.27 17.56
N GLY A 76 -27.12 -4.32 18.33
CA GLY A 76 -27.87 -3.24 18.96
C GLY A 76 -28.56 -2.33 17.95
N PHE A 77 -27.90 -2.03 16.82
CA PHE A 77 -28.53 -1.27 15.73
C PHE A 77 -29.73 -2.01 15.15
N ARG A 78 -29.62 -3.32 14.93
CA ARG A 78 -30.70 -4.13 14.37
C ARG A 78 -31.90 -4.23 15.32
N SER A 79 -31.66 -4.39 16.62
CA SER A 79 -32.74 -4.37 17.62
C SER A 79 -33.41 -3.00 17.71
N PHE A 80 -32.62 -1.92 17.61
CA PHE A 80 -33.16 -0.56 17.60
C PHE A 80 -34.02 -0.30 16.35
N ASP A 81 -33.56 -0.70 15.16
CA ASP A 81 -34.32 -0.57 13.91
C ASP A 81 -35.63 -1.36 13.94
N ALA A 82 -35.60 -2.60 14.45
CA ALA A 82 -36.80 -3.42 14.61
C ALA A 82 -37.80 -2.81 15.61
N GLU A 83 -37.32 -2.11 16.64
CA GLU A 83 -38.20 -1.40 17.57
C GLU A 83 -38.82 -0.16 16.93
N GLN A 84 -38.05 0.62 16.15
CA GLN A 84 -38.61 1.74 15.39
C GLN A 84 -39.65 1.29 14.35
N GLU A 85 -39.43 0.13 13.72
CA GLU A 85 -40.41 -0.48 12.82
C GLU A 85 -41.73 -0.83 13.54
N ARG A 86 -41.65 -1.37 14.76
CA ARG A 86 -42.84 -1.61 15.60
C ARG A 86 -43.57 -0.34 15.99
N LEU A 87 -42.84 0.76 16.15
CA LEU A 87 -43.39 2.09 16.41
C LEU A 87 -43.95 2.77 15.14
N GLY A 88 -43.96 2.07 13.99
CA GLY A 88 -44.53 2.54 12.74
C GLY A 88 -43.57 3.32 11.83
N GLN A 89 -42.28 3.41 12.18
CA GLN A 89 -41.28 4.01 11.30
C GLN A 89 -40.85 3.05 10.19
N THR A 90 -40.37 3.59 9.08
CA THR A 90 -39.85 2.76 7.98
C THR A 90 -38.53 2.09 8.39
N SER A 91 -38.46 0.76 8.34
CA SER A 91 -37.22 0.03 8.60
C SER A 91 -36.11 0.46 7.64
N LEU A 92 -34.90 0.65 8.20
CA LEU A 92 -33.73 0.99 7.39
C LEU A 92 -33.09 -0.25 6.76
N LEU A 93 -33.37 -1.44 7.26
CA LEU A 93 -32.81 -2.69 6.75
C LEU A 93 -33.77 -3.35 5.73
N PRO A 94 -33.27 -3.98 4.64
CA PRO A 94 -31.86 -4.19 4.29
C PRO A 94 -31.16 -2.95 3.72
N LEU A 95 -29.82 -2.90 3.87
CA LEU A 95 -29.00 -1.83 3.30
C LEU A 95 -29.00 -1.88 1.76
N LYS A 96 -29.10 -0.71 1.12
CA LYS A 96 -28.97 -0.57 -0.34
C LYS A 96 -27.54 -0.92 -0.78
N LYS A 97 -27.35 -1.35 -2.03
CA LYS A 97 -26.02 -1.73 -2.58
C LYS A 97 -24.97 -0.63 -2.40
N SER A 98 -25.34 0.64 -2.57
CA SER A 98 -24.45 1.78 -2.36
C SER A 98 -24.07 2.00 -0.90
N GLU A 99 -24.96 1.65 0.03
CA GLU A 99 -24.75 1.80 1.48
C GLU A 99 -23.86 0.68 2.04
N GLN A 100 -23.89 -0.51 1.45
CA GLN A 100 -23.07 -1.65 1.85
C GLN A 100 -21.55 -1.41 1.69
N THR A 101 -21.14 -0.48 0.82
CA THR A 101 -19.74 -0.05 0.70
C THR A 101 -19.32 0.88 1.85
N LYS A 102 -20.28 1.62 2.42
CA LYS A 102 -20.02 2.60 3.48
C LYS A 102 -20.16 2.01 4.88
N TYR A 103 -21.18 1.18 5.10
CA TYR A 103 -21.51 0.61 6.39
C TYR A 103 -21.13 -0.87 6.47
N VAL A 104 -20.49 -1.25 7.57
CA VAL A 104 -19.93 -2.59 7.76
C VAL A 104 -20.82 -3.41 8.67
N ASP A 105 -21.30 -4.55 8.19
CA ASP A 105 -22.01 -5.50 9.04
C ASP A 105 -21.02 -6.26 9.93
N THR A 106 -21.20 -6.12 11.26
CA THR A 106 -20.35 -6.80 12.25
C THR A 106 -20.41 -8.33 12.19
N ARG A 107 -21.47 -8.92 11.64
CA ARG A 107 -21.59 -10.38 11.45
C ARG A 107 -20.89 -10.87 10.18
N SER A 108 -20.61 -9.96 9.24
CA SER A 108 -19.95 -10.32 7.99
C SER A 108 -18.45 -10.49 8.20
N TRP A 109 -17.93 -11.64 7.78
CA TRP A 109 -16.49 -11.89 7.69
C TRP A 109 -15.85 -11.16 6.50
N LYS A 110 -16.65 -10.57 5.61
CA LYS A 110 -16.11 -9.79 4.50
C LYS A 110 -15.49 -8.50 5.04
N LEU A 111 -14.23 -8.29 4.69
CA LEU A 111 -13.52 -7.05 4.91
C LEU A 111 -14.15 -5.96 4.05
N ASN A 112 -14.44 -4.81 4.66
CA ASN A 112 -14.92 -3.67 3.91
C ASN A 112 -13.81 -3.11 3.01
N THR A 113 -14.16 -2.33 1.98
CA THR A 113 -13.18 -1.68 1.08
C THR A 113 -12.14 -0.85 1.86
N PHE A 114 -12.57 -0.13 2.90
CA PHE A 114 -11.66 0.62 3.78
C PHE A 114 -10.73 -0.28 4.59
N GLU A 115 -11.24 -1.37 5.16
CA GLU A 115 -10.44 -2.34 5.94
C GLU A 115 -9.45 -3.06 5.02
N LEU A 116 -9.88 -3.35 3.79
CA LEU A 116 -9.06 -3.97 2.76
C LEU A 116 -7.90 -3.05 2.38
N THR A 117 -8.09 -1.75 2.22
CA THR A 117 -6.99 -0.81 1.88
C THR A 117 -5.85 -0.86 2.91
N TYR A 118 -6.16 -0.92 4.20
CA TYR A 118 -5.13 -1.05 5.24
C TYR A 118 -4.44 -2.41 5.21
N CYS A 119 -5.22 -3.48 4.97
CA CYS A 119 -4.69 -4.83 4.85
C CYS A 119 -3.79 -4.98 3.61
N THR A 120 -4.20 -4.44 2.46
CA THR A 120 -3.46 -4.52 1.20
C THR A 120 -2.18 -3.69 1.26
N THR A 121 -2.23 -2.50 1.88
CA THR A 121 -1.02 -1.69 2.09
C THR A 121 -0.01 -2.42 2.98
N GLY A 122 -0.48 -3.01 4.08
CA GLY A 122 0.38 -3.81 4.96
C GLY A 122 0.94 -5.06 4.27
N LEU A 123 0.12 -5.75 3.48
CA LEU A 123 0.54 -6.95 2.74
C LEU A 123 1.55 -6.61 1.64
N ALA A 124 1.35 -5.50 0.93
CA ALA A 124 2.30 -4.99 -0.06
C ALA A 124 3.64 -4.67 0.58
N GLN A 125 3.66 -4.05 1.77
CA GLN A 125 4.89 -3.79 2.50
C GLN A 125 5.61 -5.09 2.89
N VAL A 126 4.90 -6.09 3.44
CA VAL A 126 5.47 -7.40 3.78
C VAL A 126 6.03 -8.10 2.54
N PHE A 127 5.31 -8.02 1.41
CA PHE A 127 5.72 -8.61 0.15
C PHE A 127 6.99 -7.95 -0.43
N LEU A 128 7.09 -6.62 -0.39
CA LEU A 128 8.30 -5.91 -0.80
C LEU A 128 9.51 -6.31 0.06
N HIS A 129 9.32 -6.40 1.39
CA HIS A 129 10.37 -6.89 2.29
C HIS A 129 10.75 -8.35 2.02
N PHE A 130 9.78 -9.19 1.66
CA PHE A 130 10.03 -10.57 1.28
C PHE A 130 10.92 -10.65 0.02
N ILE A 131 10.61 -9.88 -1.03
CA ILE A 131 11.43 -9.81 -2.25
C ILE A 131 12.86 -9.34 -1.93
N PHE A 132 13.00 -8.33 -1.08
CA PHE A 132 14.32 -7.85 -0.64
C PHE A 132 15.10 -8.95 0.06
N CYS A 133 14.48 -9.66 1.00
CA CYS A 133 15.13 -10.76 1.74
C CYS A 133 15.54 -11.90 0.80
N VAL A 134 14.67 -12.31 -0.13
CA VAL A 134 14.99 -13.33 -1.14
C VAL A 134 16.18 -12.90 -2.00
N THR A 135 16.24 -11.64 -2.42
CA THR A 135 17.37 -11.10 -3.20
C THR A 135 18.68 -11.16 -2.42
N VAL A 136 18.66 -10.80 -1.12
CA VAL A 136 19.86 -10.87 -0.26
C VAL A 136 20.31 -12.31 -0.07
N VAL A 137 19.39 -13.23 0.20
CA VAL A 137 19.70 -14.67 0.34
C VAL A 137 20.28 -15.22 -0.97
N LEU A 138 19.68 -14.89 -2.11
CA LEU A 138 20.19 -15.31 -3.41
C LEU A 138 21.61 -14.79 -3.65
N PHE A 139 21.87 -13.52 -3.32
CA PHE A 139 23.20 -12.94 -3.44
C PHE A 139 24.23 -13.67 -2.56
N ASP A 140 23.87 -14.06 -1.34
CA ASP A 140 24.72 -14.84 -0.44
C ASP A 140 25.05 -16.23 -1.01
N TYR A 141 24.08 -16.92 -1.59
CA TYR A 141 24.31 -18.20 -2.28
C TYR A 141 25.20 -18.04 -3.52
N VAL A 142 25.02 -16.97 -4.31
CA VAL A 142 25.90 -16.67 -5.46
C VAL A 142 27.32 -16.40 -4.96
N LEU A 143 27.49 -15.58 -3.93
CA LEU A 143 28.80 -15.29 -3.34
C LEU A 143 29.47 -16.57 -2.81
N PHE A 144 28.73 -17.43 -2.11
CA PHE A 144 29.20 -18.74 -1.68
C PHE A 144 29.70 -19.57 -2.86
N TYR A 145 28.94 -19.64 -3.95
CA TYR A 145 29.30 -20.40 -5.14
C TYR A 145 30.57 -19.85 -5.79
N ILE A 146 30.69 -18.53 -5.93
CA ILE A 146 31.89 -17.88 -6.49
C ILE A 146 33.12 -18.15 -5.62
N LEU A 147 33.01 -17.99 -4.29
CA LEU A 147 34.12 -18.26 -3.37
C LEU A 147 34.51 -19.74 -3.39
N ASN A 148 33.53 -20.64 -3.51
CA ASN A 148 33.79 -22.07 -3.63
C ASN A 148 34.49 -22.41 -4.94
N LEU A 149 34.09 -21.77 -6.05
CA LEU A 149 34.76 -21.92 -7.35
C LEU A 149 36.21 -21.44 -7.29
N VAL A 150 36.47 -20.29 -6.65
CA VAL A 150 37.82 -19.77 -6.41
C VAL A 150 38.63 -20.73 -5.55
N ARG A 151 38.01 -21.37 -4.55
CA ARG A 151 38.70 -22.38 -3.73
C ARG A 151 39.10 -23.61 -4.55
N ILE A 152 38.20 -24.11 -5.40
CA ILE A 152 38.43 -25.31 -6.20
C ILE A 152 39.47 -25.05 -7.31
N HIS A 153 39.43 -23.88 -7.95
CA HIS A 153 40.30 -23.56 -9.09
C HIS A 153 41.54 -22.73 -8.74
N GLY A 154 41.61 -22.18 -7.52
CA GLY A 154 42.71 -21.33 -7.06
C GLY A 154 43.84 -22.07 -6.35
N SER A 155 43.74 -23.40 -6.17
CA SER A 155 44.82 -24.22 -5.60
C SER A 155 45.96 -24.34 -6.60
N LEU A 156 46.81 -23.34 -6.66
CA LEU A 156 48.02 -23.34 -7.47
C LEU A 156 49.20 -23.74 -6.58
N GLU A 157 49.94 -24.76 -6.98
CA GLU A 157 51.22 -25.11 -6.38
C GLU A 157 52.34 -24.61 -7.29
N LEU A 158 52.89 -23.43 -6.99
CA LEU A 158 54.03 -22.89 -7.72
C LEU A 158 55.32 -23.38 -7.07
N GLY A 159 55.94 -24.39 -7.70
CA GLY A 159 57.31 -24.80 -7.39
C GLY A 159 58.29 -23.90 -8.14
N ILE A 160 58.76 -22.83 -7.50
CA ILE A 160 59.84 -22.00 -8.06
C ILE A 160 61.15 -22.74 -7.81
N ARG A 161 61.71 -23.35 -8.87
CA ARG A 161 63.04 -23.97 -8.86
C ARG A 161 63.98 -23.08 -9.69
N SER A 162 64.79 -22.26 -9.02
CA SER A 162 65.91 -21.57 -9.67
C SER A 162 67.15 -22.42 -9.54
N ASN A 163 67.67 -22.92 -10.66
CA ASN A 163 68.86 -23.78 -10.74
C ASN A 163 70.07 -23.00 -11.30
N GLY A 164 70.24 -21.74 -10.87
CA GLY A 164 71.30 -20.86 -11.35
C GLY A 164 72.22 -20.40 -10.21
N THR A 165 73.51 -20.73 -10.31
CA THR A 165 74.56 -20.23 -9.42
C THR A 165 74.81 -18.75 -9.71
N ILE A 166 74.56 -17.86 -8.75
CA ILE A 166 74.85 -16.44 -8.88
C ILE A 166 76.19 -16.17 -8.18
N THR A 167 77.30 -16.26 -8.92
CA THR A 167 78.62 -15.85 -8.42
C THR A 167 78.86 -14.37 -8.70
N ILE A 168 78.98 -13.55 -7.66
CA ILE A 168 79.20 -12.10 -7.78
C ILE A 168 80.68 -11.81 -7.54
N VAL A 169 81.43 -11.48 -8.59
CA VAL A 169 82.86 -11.15 -8.52
C VAL A 169 83.05 -9.63 -8.58
N VAL A 170 83.56 -9.04 -7.49
CA VAL A 170 83.82 -7.59 -7.39
C VAL A 170 85.26 -7.28 -7.83
N HIS A 171 85.41 -6.60 -8.97
CA HIS A 171 86.70 -6.13 -9.48
C HIS A 171 87.03 -4.71 -8.99
N GLY A 172 88.17 -4.55 -8.33
CA GLY A 172 88.68 -3.27 -7.82
C GLY A 172 89.48 -3.45 -6.52
N ASN A 173 90.48 -2.58 -6.28
CA ASN A 173 91.23 -2.53 -5.03
C ASN A 173 91.03 -1.16 -4.37
N GLY A 174 90.37 -1.15 -3.22
CA GLY A 174 90.06 0.04 -2.43
C GLY A 174 89.01 -0.24 -1.36
N PRO A 175 88.82 0.65 -0.38
CA PRO A 175 87.94 0.41 0.77
C PRO A 175 86.47 0.16 0.39
N VAL A 176 86.02 0.76 -0.72
CA VAL A 176 84.66 0.59 -1.26
C VAL A 176 84.49 -0.80 -1.88
N ALA A 177 85.52 -1.32 -2.55
CA ALA A 177 85.49 -2.67 -3.11
C ALA A 177 85.44 -3.73 -2.01
N ASP A 178 86.18 -3.52 -0.91
CA ASP A 178 86.15 -4.43 0.25
C ASP A 178 84.81 -4.38 0.99
N PHE A 179 84.18 -3.20 1.09
CA PHE A 179 82.82 -3.07 1.63
C PHE A 179 81.80 -3.88 0.82
N TYR A 180 81.83 -3.79 -0.52
CA TYR A 180 80.95 -4.58 -1.38
C TYR A 180 81.26 -6.08 -1.32
N ARG A 181 82.54 -6.47 -1.21
CA ARG A 181 82.92 -7.88 -1.00
C ARG A 181 82.27 -8.46 0.25
N VAL A 182 82.31 -7.75 1.39
CA VAL A 182 81.71 -8.20 2.65
C VAL A 182 80.18 -8.31 2.55
N ILE A 183 79.51 -7.36 1.88
CA ILE A 183 78.04 -7.40 1.68
C ILE A 183 77.64 -8.61 0.83
N PHE A 184 78.36 -8.88 -0.25
CA PHE A 184 78.02 -9.97 -1.17
C PHE A 184 78.55 -11.33 -0.72
N GLN A 185 79.49 -11.39 0.23
CA GLN A 185 80.01 -12.65 0.80
C GLN A 185 78.92 -13.49 1.48
N GLY A 186 77.89 -12.84 2.05
CA GLY A 186 76.75 -13.54 2.67
C GLY A 186 75.65 -13.98 1.70
N LEU A 187 75.74 -13.55 0.43
CA LEU A 187 74.81 -13.90 -0.65
C LEU A 187 75.36 -15.04 -1.54
N ASP A 188 76.62 -15.40 -1.37
CA ASP A 188 77.31 -16.51 -2.05
C ASP A 188 76.95 -17.87 -1.41
N ASN A 189 75.67 -18.05 -1.07
CA ASN A 189 75.18 -19.32 -0.51
C ASN A 189 74.72 -20.20 -1.67
N ASN A 190 75.42 -21.32 -1.84
CA ASN A 190 75.24 -22.30 -2.92
C ASN A 190 73.98 -23.18 -2.77
N GLU A 191 72.98 -22.72 -2.01
CA GLU A 191 71.75 -23.48 -1.82
C GLU A 191 70.70 -22.96 -2.80
N GLY A 192 70.39 -23.79 -3.79
CA GLY A 192 69.28 -23.54 -4.71
C GLY A 192 68.04 -23.16 -3.92
N PHE A 193 67.51 -21.97 -4.18
CA PHE A 193 66.30 -21.49 -3.54
C PHE A 193 65.11 -22.32 -4.05
N SER A 194 64.75 -23.37 -3.29
CA SER A 194 63.53 -24.14 -3.52
C SER A 194 62.52 -23.77 -2.43
N SER A 195 61.57 -22.91 -2.77
CA SER A 195 60.43 -22.59 -1.91
C SER A 195 59.16 -23.06 -2.61
N ASN A 196 58.47 -24.04 -2.02
CA ASN A 196 57.14 -24.44 -2.46
C ASN A 196 56.13 -23.47 -1.83
N LEU A 197 55.58 -22.57 -2.64
CA LEU A 197 54.52 -21.66 -2.20
C LEU A 197 53.18 -22.38 -2.33
N HIS A 198 52.66 -22.90 -1.21
CA HIS A 198 51.31 -23.46 -1.15
C HIS A 198 50.29 -22.35 -0.91
N PHE A 199 49.60 -21.92 -1.97
CA PHE A 199 48.57 -20.88 -1.90
C PHE A 199 47.30 -21.36 -1.17
N SER A 200 47.16 -22.66 -0.91
CA SER A 200 46.00 -23.31 -0.27
C SER A 200 45.61 -22.74 1.10
N ARG A 201 46.55 -22.15 1.86
CA ARG A 201 46.26 -21.50 3.16
C ARG A 201 45.64 -20.10 3.03
N CYS A 202 45.75 -19.47 1.86
CA CYS A 202 45.21 -18.14 1.60
C CYS A 202 43.87 -18.19 0.85
N LEU A 203 43.38 -19.39 0.49
CA LEU A 203 42.11 -19.56 -0.19
C LEU A 203 40.93 -19.37 0.79
N PRO A 204 39.83 -18.74 0.35
CA PRO A 204 38.65 -18.57 1.18
C PRO A 204 38.06 -19.94 1.54
N SER A 205 37.61 -20.09 2.80
CA SER A 205 36.80 -21.23 3.23
C SER A 205 35.34 -20.79 3.38
N PRO A 206 34.54 -20.82 2.31
CA PRO A 206 33.14 -20.40 2.37
C PRO A 206 32.32 -21.39 3.18
N ASN A 207 31.43 -20.88 4.03
CA ASN A 207 30.46 -21.69 4.79
C ASN A 207 29.13 -21.72 4.05
N ILE A 208 28.51 -22.89 3.97
CA ILE A 208 27.19 -23.03 3.33
C ILE A 208 26.16 -22.25 4.17
N PRO A 209 25.28 -21.45 3.55
CA PRO A 209 24.19 -20.80 4.28
C PRO A 209 23.33 -21.84 4.99
N TYR A 210 23.10 -21.66 6.30
CA TYR A 210 22.41 -22.66 7.12
C TYR A 210 20.96 -22.90 6.62
N ALA A 211 20.70 -24.08 6.07
CA ALA A 211 19.38 -24.48 5.58
C ALA A 211 18.28 -24.40 6.66
N LEU A 212 18.66 -24.55 7.94
CA LEU A 212 17.76 -24.42 9.10
C LEU A 212 17.20 -23.01 9.31
N ASN A 213 17.80 -21.96 8.72
CA ASN A 213 17.28 -20.61 8.82
C ASN A 213 16.07 -20.37 7.89
N ILE A 214 15.96 -21.12 6.79
CA ILE A 214 14.85 -21.01 5.83
C ILE A 214 13.47 -21.24 6.50
N PRO A 215 13.23 -22.35 7.26
CA PRO A 215 11.95 -22.54 7.93
C PRO A 215 11.67 -21.47 9.00
N VAL A 216 12.69 -20.91 9.64
CA VAL A 216 12.54 -19.82 10.61
C VAL A 216 12.07 -18.53 9.91
N PHE A 217 12.69 -18.16 8.79
CA PHE A 217 12.25 -17.01 7.99
C PHE A 217 10.82 -17.19 7.49
N LEU A 218 10.49 -18.39 6.99
CA LEU A 218 9.13 -18.70 6.55
C LEU A 218 8.11 -18.53 7.69
N ALA A 219 8.41 -19.06 8.87
CA ALA A 219 7.55 -18.92 10.05
C ALA A 219 7.37 -17.43 10.45
N LEU A 220 8.45 -16.64 10.45
CA LEU A 220 8.39 -15.21 10.76
C LEU A 220 7.52 -14.44 9.75
N TYR A 221 7.62 -14.75 8.45
CA TYR A 221 6.78 -14.13 7.44
C TYR A 221 5.31 -14.54 7.56
N LEU A 222 5.02 -15.80 7.89
CA LEU A 222 3.65 -16.26 8.17
C LEU A 222 3.05 -15.52 9.36
N VAL A 223 3.82 -15.33 10.43
CA VAL A 223 3.40 -14.52 11.59
C VAL A 223 3.16 -13.07 11.17
N ALA A 224 4.06 -12.47 10.39
CA ALA A 224 3.90 -11.10 9.92
C ALA A 224 2.62 -10.91 9.08
N ILE A 225 2.33 -11.84 8.16
CA ILE A 225 1.10 -11.85 7.36
C ILE A 225 -0.12 -11.98 8.29
N GLY A 226 -0.07 -12.90 9.26
CA GLY A 226 -1.12 -13.07 10.25
C GLY A 226 -1.40 -11.78 11.03
N VAL A 227 -0.38 -11.08 11.50
CA VAL A 227 -0.51 -9.80 12.22
C VAL A 227 -1.11 -8.71 11.32
N VAL A 228 -0.71 -8.63 10.03
CA VAL A 228 -1.29 -7.69 9.07
C VAL A 228 -2.77 -7.96 8.85
N CYS A 229 -3.17 -9.23 8.69
CA CYS A 229 -4.57 -9.61 8.56
C CYS A 229 -5.36 -9.27 9.84
N LEU A 230 -4.79 -9.58 11.02
CA LEU A 230 -5.39 -9.27 12.32
C LEU A 230 -5.54 -7.76 12.55
N ARG A 231 -4.74 -6.90 11.93
CA ARG A 231 -4.87 -5.44 12.04
C ARG A 231 -6.26 -4.95 11.64
N GLY A 232 -6.84 -5.51 10.56
CA GLY A 232 -8.20 -5.19 10.14
C GLY A 232 -9.24 -5.57 11.20
N TYR A 233 -9.10 -6.76 11.79
CA TYR A 233 -9.96 -7.22 12.89
C TYR A 233 -9.72 -6.47 14.20
N GLY A 234 -8.51 -5.97 14.44
CA GLY A 234 -8.15 -5.17 15.61
C GLY A 234 -8.96 -3.88 15.70
N MET A 235 -9.29 -3.26 14.57
CA MET A 235 -10.16 -2.08 14.52
C MET A 235 -11.58 -2.40 15.00
N ARG A 236 -12.14 -3.54 14.56
CA ARG A 236 -13.45 -4.03 15.01
C ARG A 236 -13.42 -4.40 16.49
N LEU A 237 -12.34 -5.02 16.96
CA LEU A 237 -12.18 -5.39 18.36
C LEU A 237 -12.12 -4.16 19.26
N ARG A 238 -11.36 -3.13 18.88
CA ARG A 238 -11.28 -1.86 19.61
C ARG A 238 -12.67 -1.24 19.80
N ARG A 239 -13.47 -1.20 18.73
CA ARG A 239 -14.87 -0.74 18.77
C ARG A 239 -15.73 -1.58 19.72
N LYS A 240 -15.60 -2.92 19.67
CA LYS A 240 -16.33 -3.84 20.54
C LYS A 240 -15.98 -3.66 22.02
N ILE A 241 -14.70 -3.44 22.32
CA ILE A 241 -14.23 -3.14 23.68
C ILE A 241 -14.88 -1.83 24.17
N SER A 242 -14.81 -0.75 23.39
CA SER A 242 -15.41 0.52 23.79
C SER A 242 -16.94 0.45 23.95
N ALA A 243 -17.64 -0.31 23.12
CA ALA A 243 -19.08 -0.53 23.25
C ALA A 243 -19.45 -1.31 24.53
N TYR A 244 -18.57 -2.20 24.99
CA TYR A 244 -18.76 -2.95 26.23
C TYR A 244 -18.62 -2.06 27.48
N TYR A 245 -17.59 -1.20 27.51
CA TYR A 245 -17.34 -0.32 28.66
C TYR A 245 -18.27 0.90 28.72
N TYR A 246 -18.78 1.39 27.59
CA TYR A 246 -19.60 2.61 27.51
C TYR A 246 -20.94 2.34 26.80
N PRO A 247 -21.88 1.60 27.43
CA PRO A 247 -23.14 1.19 26.81
C PRO A 247 -24.09 2.36 26.55
N GLU A 248 -24.16 3.36 27.44
CA GLU A 248 -25.01 4.53 27.26
C GLU A 248 -24.61 5.34 26.01
N GLN A 249 -23.30 5.56 25.86
CA GLN A 249 -22.74 6.23 24.70
C GLN A 249 -22.98 5.41 23.42
N GLU A 250 -22.92 4.08 23.49
CA GLU A 250 -23.20 3.24 22.32
C GLU A 250 -24.66 3.34 21.87
N ASN A 251 -25.62 3.42 22.79
CA ASN A 251 -27.03 3.62 22.45
C ASN A 251 -27.28 4.98 21.78
N ALA A 252 -26.68 6.06 22.30
CA ALA A 252 -26.74 7.38 21.68
C ALA A 252 -26.16 7.36 20.25
N ARG A 253 -25.03 6.67 20.07
CA ARG A 253 -24.38 6.49 18.77
C ARG A 253 -25.21 5.67 17.78
N ILE A 254 -25.91 4.65 18.26
CA ILE A 254 -26.84 3.85 17.43
C ILE A 254 -27.98 4.75 16.93
N ALA A 255 -28.60 5.53 17.82
CA ALA A 255 -29.65 6.47 17.44
C ALA A 255 -29.14 7.55 16.46
N PHE A 256 -27.94 8.09 16.69
CA PHE A 256 -27.30 9.03 15.77
C PHE A 256 -27.05 8.41 14.39
N LEU A 257 -26.57 7.16 14.34
CA LEU A 257 -26.32 6.45 13.08
C LEU A 257 -27.63 6.19 12.32
N HIS A 258 -28.68 5.77 13.01
CA HIS A 258 -30.01 5.53 12.42
C HIS A 258 -30.55 6.80 11.77
N LYS A 259 -30.59 7.90 12.53
CA LYS A 259 -30.99 9.22 12.03
C LYS A 259 -30.10 9.70 10.87
N THR A 260 -28.80 9.43 10.92
CA THR A 260 -27.87 9.79 9.84
C THR A 260 -28.18 9.04 8.55
N ILE A 261 -28.47 7.74 8.63
CA ILE A 261 -28.84 6.93 7.46
C ILE A 261 -30.19 7.40 6.90
N GLN A 262 -31.19 7.62 7.76
CA GLN A 262 -32.50 8.14 7.37
C GLN A 262 -32.36 9.50 6.64
N ASN A 263 -31.62 10.44 7.22
CA ASN A 263 -31.35 11.75 6.61
C ASN A 263 -30.57 11.64 5.31
N SER A 264 -29.60 10.72 5.22
CA SER A 264 -28.84 10.49 3.99
C SER A 264 -29.75 9.98 2.87
N ARG A 265 -30.68 9.06 3.17
CA ARG A 265 -31.66 8.55 2.18
C ARG A 265 -32.61 9.66 1.73
N ALA A 266 -33.16 10.43 2.68
CA ALA A 266 -34.01 11.57 2.38
C ALA A 266 -33.26 12.64 1.55
N GLY A 267 -31.99 12.90 1.85
CA GLY A 267 -31.14 13.83 1.11
C GLY A 267 -30.91 13.42 -0.34
N VAL A 268 -30.59 12.14 -0.59
CA VAL A 268 -30.45 11.59 -1.95
C VAL A 268 -31.76 11.71 -2.72
N GLN A 269 -32.89 11.42 -2.08
CA GLN A 269 -34.20 11.55 -2.72
C GLN A 269 -34.54 13.00 -3.05
N ARG A 270 -34.28 13.95 -2.14
CA ARG A 270 -34.46 15.39 -2.39
C ARG A 270 -33.60 15.88 -3.55
N PHE A 271 -32.32 15.48 -3.57
CA PHE A 271 -31.41 15.80 -4.68
C PHE A 271 -31.94 15.26 -6.01
N LEU A 272 -32.42 14.02 -6.05
CA LEU A 272 -32.99 13.41 -7.25
C LEU A 272 -34.26 14.15 -7.72
N ARG A 273 -35.16 14.50 -6.79
CA ARG A 273 -36.36 15.31 -7.08
C ARG A 273 -36.02 16.68 -7.66
N GLN A 274 -35.04 17.38 -7.05
CA GLN A 274 -34.58 18.67 -7.53
C GLN A 274 -33.92 18.59 -8.89
N HIS A 275 -33.12 17.55 -9.14
CA HIS A 275 -32.49 17.29 -10.43
C HIS A 275 -33.55 17.13 -11.54
N VAL A 276 -34.58 16.31 -11.30
CA VAL A 276 -35.70 16.12 -12.24
C VAL A 276 -36.43 17.45 -12.53
N ARG A 277 -36.72 18.26 -11.50
CA ARG A 277 -37.36 19.57 -11.67
C ARG A 277 -36.50 20.54 -12.49
N SER A 278 -35.19 20.56 -12.23
CA SER A 278 -34.23 21.39 -12.96
C SER A 278 -34.15 20.99 -14.43
N THR A 279 -33.97 19.70 -14.71
CA THR A 279 -33.91 19.17 -16.08
C THR A 279 -35.21 19.42 -16.85
N HIS A 280 -36.38 19.28 -16.20
CA HIS A 280 -37.66 19.59 -16.84
C HIS A 280 -37.79 21.07 -17.25
N LYS A 281 -37.37 22.00 -16.38
CA LYS A 281 -37.36 23.44 -16.70
C LYS A 281 -36.42 23.73 -17.87
N GLU A 282 -35.23 23.16 -17.86
CA GLU A 282 -34.26 23.31 -18.95
C GLU A 282 -34.79 22.76 -20.28
N CYS A 283 -35.42 21.58 -20.26
CA CYS A 283 -36.07 21.00 -21.44
C CYS A 283 -37.20 21.89 -21.95
N THR A 284 -38.05 22.41 -21.07
CA THR A 284 -39.17 23.29 -21.45
C THR A 284 -38.67 24.58 -22.11
N ILE A 285 -37.64 25.21 -21.54
CA ILE A 285 -37.03 26.42 -22.09
C ILE A 285 -36.38 26.11 -23.45
N LYS A 286 -35.61 25.02 -23.56
CA LYS A 286 -35.04 24.58 -24.85
C LYS A 286 -36.11 24.32 -25.88
N ASP A 287 -37.26 23.78 -25.50
CA ASP A 287 -38.38 23.54 -26.40
C ASP A 287 -39.08 24.81 -26.86
N GLN A 288 -39.19 25.82 -26.01
CA GLN A 288 -39.73 27.14 -26.36
C GLN A 288 -38.78 27.92 -27.27
N LEU A 289 -37.47 27.86 -27.01
CA LEU A 289 -36.44 28.59 -27.77
C LEU A 289 -35.95 27.83 -29.02
N ARG A 290 -36.46 26.62 -29.27
CA ARG A 290 -35.99 25.79 -30.38
C ARG A 290 -36.47 26.34 -31.72
N PHE A 291 -35.54 26.96 -32.44
CA PHE A 291 -35.69 27.42 -33.82
C PHE A 291 -36.31 26.37 -34.75
N SER A 292 -36.09 25.07 -34.50
CA SER A 292 -36.70 23.97 -35.27
C SER A 292 -38.23 23.87 -35.13
N LYS A 293 -38.79 24.24 -33.98
CA LYS A 293 -40.25 24.26 -33.72
C LYS A 293 -40.89 25.45 -34.46
N TRP A 294 -40.22 26.60 -34.42
CA TRP A 294 -40.55 27.77 -35.23
C TRP A 294 -40.45 27.51 -36.74
N LEU A 295 -39.40 26.82 -37.20
CA LEU A 295 -39.21 26.48 -38.62
C LEU A 295 -40.31 25.52 -39.14
N ARG A 296 -40.69 24.51 -38.35
CA ARG A 296 -41.80 23.61 -38.67
C ARG A 296 -43.15 24.32 -38.70
N SER A 297 -43.34 25.35 -37.88
CA SER A 297 -44.56 26.18 -37.88
C SER A 297 -44.68 27.07 -39.13
N LYS A 298 -43.57 27.46 -39.76
CA LYS A 298 -43.58 28.35 -40.95
C LYS A 298 -43.51 27.60 -42.29
N CYS A 299 -42.97 26.37 -42.32
CA CYS A 299 -42.80 25.61 -43.56
C CYS A 299 -43.22 24.13 -43.39
N GLN A 300 -44.35 23.74 -43.99
CA GLN A 300 -44.86 22.35 -43.98
C GLN A 300 -43.95 21.35 -44.70
N CYS A 301 -43.20 21.78 -45.72
CA CYS A 301 -42.30 20.91 -46.49
C CYS A 301 -41.06 20.41 -45.71
N LEU A 302 -40.69 21.08 -44.60
CA LEU A 302 -39.55 20.71 -43.75
C LEU A 302 -39.88 19.64 -42.71
N GLU A 303 -41.15 19.25 -42.57
CA GLU A 303 -41.57 18.22 -41.63
C GLU A 303 -40.96 16.84 -41.96
N LYS A 304 -40.79 16.53 -43.25
CA LYS A 304 -40.22 15.25 -43.72
C LYS A 304 -38.69 15.17 -43.66
N VAL A 305 -37.99 16.31 -43.60
CA VAL A 305 -36.52 16.38 -43.67
C VAL A 305 -35.88 16.45 -42.27
N LEU A 306 -36.62 16.96 -41.28
CA LEU A 306 -36.13 17.05 -39.91
C LEU A 306 -36.27 15.70 -39.19
N PRO A 307 -35.19 15.15 -38.61
CA PRO A 307 -35.22 13.83 -37.98
C PRO A 307 -36.30 13.75 -36.89
N ASN A 308 -36.99 12.60 -36.84
CA ASN A 308 -38.03 12.33 -35.87
C ASN A 308 -37.38 12.23 -34.47
N ARG A 309 -37.60 13.26 -33.64
CA ARG A 309 -36.88 13.47 -32.37
C ARG A 309 -37.73 13.20 -31.13
N ASN A 310 -38.91 12.59 -31.28
CA ASN A 310 -39.77 12.13 -30.19
C ASN A 310 -39.24 10.83 -29.56
N GLN A 311 -37.95 10.79 -29.23
CA GLN A 311 -37.40 9.66 -28.47
C GLN A 311 -37.92 9.74 -27.04
N ARG A 312 -38.57 8.66 -26.60
CA ARG A 312 -38.98 8.48 -25.20
C ARG A 312 -37.71 8.32 -24.38
N LYS A 313 -37.49 9.24 -23.44
CA LYS A 313 -36.32 9.27 -22.56
C LYS A 313 -36.75 9.39 -21.11
N CYS A 314 -36.04 8.73 -20.21
CA CYS A 314 -36.22 8.92 -18.77
C CYS A 314 -35.85 10.35 -18.38
N MET A 315 -36.73 11.07 -17.69
CA MET A 315 -36.49 12.45 -17.24
C MET A 315 -35.40 12.56 -16.17
N SER A 316 -35.06 11.45 -15.50
CA SER A 316 -34.05 11.42 -14.44
C SER A 316 -32.67 11.01 -14.92
N CYS A 317 -32.55 9.96 -15.75
CA CYS A 317 -31.25 9.41 -16.18
C CYS A 317 -30.96 9.61 -17.67
N GLY A 318 -31.93 10.08 -18.46
CA GLY A 318 -31.78 10.31 -19.91
C GLY A 318 -31.77 9.05 -20.79
N GLN A 319 -31.91 7.85 -20.21
CA GLN A 319 -31.94 6.58 -20.96
C GLN A 319 -33.11 6.53 -21.95
N THR A 320 -32.85 5.99 -23.14
CA THR A 320 -33.85 5.78 -24.21
C THR A 320 -34.39 4.34 -24.20
N ASP A 321 -35.63 4.14 -24.66
CA ASP A 321 -36.27 2.81 -24.78
C ASP A 321 -35.41 1.81 -25.61
N THR A 322 -34.60 2.31 -26.57
CA THR A 322 -33.79 1.51 -27.50
C THR A 322 -32.51 0.93 -26.91
N GLU A 323 -31.92 1.55 -25.89
CA GLU A 323 -30.54 1.23 -25.46
C GLU A 323 -30.46 0.17 -24.35
N SER A 324 -31.58 -0.19 -23.70
CA SER A 324 -31.49 -1.01 -22.49
C SER A 324 -32.65 -2.00 -22.24
N GLY A 325 -33.59 -2.16 -23.17
CA GLY A 325 -34.74 -3.07 -22.97
C GLY A 325 -35.59 -2.76 -21.73
N SER A 326 -35.41 -1.56 -21.17
CA SER A 326 -36.04 -1.12 -19.92
C SER A 326 -37.34 -0.40 -20.25
N SER A 327 -38.46 -0.91 -19.76
CA SER A 327 -39.78 -0.31 -20.00
C SER A 327 -39.88 1.05 -19.30
N LEU A 328 -39.91 2.15 -20.07
CA LEU A 328 -40.24 3.47 -19.53
C LEU A 328 -41.71 3.50 -19.09
N LYS A 329 -41.95 3.85 -17.82
CA LYS A 329 -43.29 4.05 -17.26
C LYS A 329 -43.68 5.52 -17.36
N ASN A 330 -44.89 5.78 -17.87
CA ASN A 330 -45.48 7.10 -17.86
C ASN A 330 -45.97 7.43 -16.44
N CYS A 331 -45.90 8.71 -16.09
CA CYS A 331 -46.60 9.21 -14.91
C CYS A 331 -48.12 9.13 -15.12
N THR A 332 -48.85 8.53 -14.18
CA THR A 332 -50.31 8.43 -14.21
C THR A 332 -50.99 9.59 -13.47
N GLU A 333 -50.23 10.38 -12.71
CA GLU A 333 -50.75 11.50 -11.94
C GLU A 333 -51.08 12.71 -12.82
N GLU A 334 -52.21 13.36 -12.52
CA GLU A 334 -52.67 14.58 -13.18
C GLU A 334 -52.26 15.81 -12.34
N LYS A 335 -51.81 16.88 -13.01
CA LYS A 335 -51.55 18.18 -12.38
C LYS A 335 -52.44 19.22 -13.03
N ALA A 336 -53.30 19.87 -12.26
CA ALA A 336 -54.19 20.95 -12.73
C ALA A 336 -55.08 20.57 -13.94
N GLY A 337 -55.52 19.31 -14.01
CA GLY A 337 -56.38 18.80 -15.10
C GLY A 337 -55.64 18.41 -16.38
N GLU A 338 -54.29 18.43 -16.39
CA GLU A 338 -53.47 17.93 -17.50
C GLU A 338 -52.68 16.68 -17.09
N THR A 339 -52.66 15.68 -17.97
CA THR A 339 -51.87 14.45 -17.79
C THR A 339 -50.38 14.76 -17.82
N CYS A 340 -49.63 14.37 -16.79
CA CYS A 340 -48.19 14.61 -16.72
C CYS A 340 -47.44 13.81 -17.80
N LYS A 341 -46.73 14.50 -18.70
CA LYS A 341 -45.93 13.89 -19.78
C LYS A 341 -44.59 13.29 -19.30
N ALA A 342 -44.38 13.17 -17.99
CA ALA A 342 -43.14 12.67 -17.44
C ALA A 342 -43.01 11.15 -17.59
N MET A 343 -41.78 10.70 -17.86
CA MET A 343 -41.44 9.30 -18.07
C MET A 343 -40.23 8.92 -17.22
N TYR A 344 -40.28 7.77 -16.56
CA TYR A 344 -39.21 7.26 -15.71
C TYR A 344 -38.90 5.80 -16.03
N CYS A 345 -37.62 5.43 -16.01
CA CYS A 345 -37.24 4.02 -16.00
C CYS A 345 -37.59 3.38 -14.64
N VAL A 346 -37.61 2.05 -14.59
CA VAL A 346 -38.00 1.29 -13.39
C VAL A 346 -37.16 1.69 -12.17
N ASP A 347 -35.85 1.83 -12.34
CA ASP A 347 -34.92 2.17 -11.25
C ASP A 347 -35.14 3.60 -10.73
N CYS A 348 -35.30 4.57 -11.63
CA CYS A 348 -35.58 5.96 -11.25
C CYS A 348 -36.95 6.10 -10.59
N ASN A 349 -37.95 5.37 -11.07
CA ASN A 349 -39.28 5.37 -10.45
C ASN A 349 -39.26 4.76 -9.04
N ALA A 350 -38.51 3.67 -8.85
CA ALA A 350 -38.29 3.08 -7.53
C ALA A 350 -37.53 4.04 -6.59
N ALA A 351 -36.51 4.76 -7.09
CA ALA A 351 -35.77 5.74 -6.31
C ALA A 351 -36.61 6.97 -5.90
N LEU A 352 -37.64 7.30 -6.67
CA LEU A 352 -38.60 8.36 -6.37
C LEU A 352 -39.78 7.90 -5.49
N ALA A 353 -39.79 6.61 -5.10
CA ALA A 353 -40.89 5.97 -4.38
C ALA A 353 -42.24 6.05 -5.13
N GLY A 354 -42.22 6.03 -6.46
CA GLY A 354 -43.42 6.08 -7.30
C GLY A 354 -44.12 7.44 -7.37
N VAL A 355 -43.61 8.47 -6.69
CA VAL A 355 -44.22 9.81 -6.68
C VAL A 355 -43.49 10.72 -7.66
N CYS A 356 -44.22 11.26 -8.64
CA CYS A 356 -43.68 12.18 -9.63
C CYS A 356 -43.34 13.54 -9.00
N PRO A 357 -42.07 14.02 -9.07
CA PRO A 357 -41.65 15.30 -8.49
C PRO A 357 -42.24 16.52 -9.18
N LEU A 358 -42.81 16.34 -10.37
CA LEU A 358 -43.46 17.40 -11.14
C LEU A 358 -44.94 17.56 -10.76
N CYS A 359 -45.62 16.46 -10.40
CA CYS A 359 -47.02 16.46 -9.97
C CYS A 359 -47.17 16.84 -8.50
N CYS A 360 -46.29 16.33 -7.63
CA CYS A 360 -46.30 16.65 -6.21
C CYS A 360 -45.16 17.62 -5.86
N ASP A 361 -45.55 18.82 -5.40
CA ASP A 361 -44.61 19.83 -4.89
C ASP A 361 -44.19 19.55 -3.43
N ASN A 362 -44.92 18.68 -2.70
CA ASN A 362 -44.60 18.33 -1.33
C ASN A 362 -43.30 17.50 -1.22
N ASP A 363 -42.25 18.16 -0.72
CA ASP A 363 -41.05 17.54 -0.14
C ASP A 363 -41.30 17.01 1.30
N VAL A 364 -42.56 17.09 1.76
CA VAL A 364 -42.98 17.00 3.17
C VAL A 364 -43.05 15.58 3.71
N ALA A 365 -43.29 14.55 2.88
CA ALA A 365 -43.39 13.16 3.33
C ALA A 365 -42.04 12.46 3.62
N LEU A 366 -40.95 13.22 3.77
CA LEU A 366 -39.60 12.70 4.10
C LEU A 366 -39.15 13.10 5.51
N LYS A 367 -40.10 13.45 6.37
CA LYS A 367 -39.86 13.95 7.74
C LYS A 367 -40.60 13.17 8.83
N GLU A 368 -41.31 12.10 8.47
CA GLU A 368 -41.96 11.21 9.43
C GLU A 368 -41.09 10.00 9.76
#